data_AF-A0A4Q2DC78-F1
#
_entry.id   AF-A0A4Q2DC78-F1
#
_cell.length_a   1.000
_cell.length_b   1.000
_cell.length_c   1.000
_cell.angle_alpha   90.00
_cell.angle_beta   90.00
_cell.angle_gamma   90.00
#
_symmetry.space_group_name_H-M   'P 1'
#
loop_
_entity.id
_entity.type
_entity.pdbx_description
1 polymer ?
#
loop_
_entity_poly.entity_id
_entity_poly.type
_entity_poly.pdbx_seq_one_letter_code
_entity_poly.pdbx_strand_id
1 'polypeptide(L)'
;MQVGESLRGHEDWVLSAAFSHDGQRIISGSLNNTIRIWDAAAGTQVGVPLQGHTDLVRSVAVSPNGKRIVSGSYDRTIRIWDAETGTQVGEPLKGHTNLVWSVAISPDGKRIVSGSGDNTIRIWDAETGTQVGEPLRGHTSYVMSVAISPDGKRIFSGSYDRTARLWNA
;
A
#
# COMPACT_ATOMS: atom_id res chain seq x y z
N MET A 1 -26.38 -7.18 1.78
CA MET A 1 -26.43 -8.52 2.41
C MET A 1 -25.01 -9.02 2.54
N GLN A 2 -24.61 -9.55 3.70
CA GLN A 2 -23.29 -10.18 3.90
C GLN A 2 -23.27 -11.54 3.18
N VAL A 3 -22.14 -11.87 2.55
CA VAL A 3 -21.90 -13.18 1.93
C VAL A 3 -20.70 -13.82 2.63
N GLY A 4 -20.84 -15.08 3.04
CA GLY A 4 -19.81 -15.82 3.76
C GLY A 4 -19.66 -15.43 5.24
N GLU A 5 -18.80 -16.17 5.95
CA GLU A 5 -18.45 -15.87 7.34
C GLU A 5 -17.49 -14.68 7.45
N SER A 6 -17.39 -14.09 8.65
CA SER A 6 -16.40 -13.05 8.92
C SER A 6 -14.98 -13.61 8.84
N LEU A 7 -14.11 -12.95 8.07
CA LEU A 7 -12.69 -13.29 8.00
C LEU A 7 -11.99 -12.93 9.33
N ARG A 8 -11.62 -13.95 10.11
CA ARG A 8 -10.96 -13.79 11.42
C ARG A 8 -9.49 -14.17 11.33
N GLY A 9 -8.64 -13.42 12.02
CA GLY A 9 -7.21 -13.74 12.13
C GLY A 9 -6.37 -12.56 12.60
N HIS A 10 -6.67 -11.35 12.13
CA HIS A 10 -6.06 -10.14 12.69
C HIS A 10 -6.39 -10.01 14.19
N GLU A 11 -5.40 -9.61 14.96
CA GLU A 11 -5.48 -9.49 16.43
C GLU A 11 -5.84 -8.06 16.88
N ASP A 12 -6.00 -7.14 15.92
CA ASP A 12 -6.37 -5.74 16.13
C ASP A 12 -7.07 -5.19 14.86
N TRP A 13 -7.42 -3.90 14.84
CA TRP A 13 -8.24 -3.28 13.80
C TRP A 13 -7.66 -3.47 12.41
N VAL A 14 -8.52 -3.86 11.47
CA VAL A 14 -8.21 -3.90 10.05
C VAL A 14 -8.39 -2.49 9.47
N LEU A 15 -7.31 -1.90 8.97
CA LEU A 15 -7.27 -0.50 8.54
C LEU A 15 -7.39 -0.33 7.03
N SER A 16 -7.06 -1.38 6.27
CA SER A 16 -7.11 -1.35 4.81
C SER A 16 -7.39 -2.73 4.25
N ALA A 17 -8.05 -2.77 3.09
CA ALA A 17 -8.26 -3.97 2.31
C ALA A 17 -8.17 -3.67 0.82
N ALA A 18 -7.68 -4.62 0.03
CA ALA A 18 -7.62 -4.55 -1.43
C ALA A 18 -7.91 -5.92 -2.05
N PHE A 19 -8.61 -5.94 -3.19
CA PHE A 19 -8.73 -7.13 -4.02
C PHE A 19 -7.55 -7.25 -4.98
N SER A 20 -7.14 -8.48 -5.30
CA SER A 20 -6.38 -8.75 -6.52
C SER A 20 -7.24 -8.47 -7.76
N HIS A 21 -6.61 -8.17 -8.90
CA HIS A 21 -7.35 -7.78 -10.11
C HIS A 21 -8.26 -8.89 -10.66
N ASP A 22 -7.89 -10.15 -10.45
CA ASP A 22 -8.69 -11.34 -10.78
C ASP A 22 -9.79 -11.66 -9.75
N GLY A 23 -9.88 -10.86 -8.68
CA GLY A 23 -10.85 -11.02 -7.60
C GLY A 23 -10.63 -12.25 -6.71
N GLN A 24 -9.59 -13.05 -6.93
CA GLN A 24 -9.38 -14.31 -6.21
C GLN A 24 -8.81 -14.12 -4.81
N ARG A 25 -8.14 -12.99 -4.55
CA ARG A 25 -7.50 -12.72 -3.27
C ARG A 25 -7.94 -11.39 -2.69
N ILE A 26 -8.05 -11.37 -1.37
CA ILE A 26 -8.19 -10.14 -0.57
C ILE A 26 -6.91 -9.97 0.23
N ILE A 27 -6.40 -8.75 0.32
CA ILE A 27 -5.24 -8.39 1.11
C ILE A 27 -5.71 -7.40 2.16
N SER A 28 -5.34 -7.59 3.43
CA SER A 28 -5.70 -6.66 4.49
C SER A 28 -4.54 -6.30 5.40
N GLY A 29 -4.40 -5.00 5.72
CA GLY A 29 -3.42 -4.47 6.66
C GLY A 29 -4.06 -4.07 8.00
N SER A 30 -3.34 -4.24 9.11
CA SER A 30 -3.88 -4.11 10.46
C SER A 30 -3.01 -3.29 11.42
N LEU A 31 -3.63 -2.85 12.53
CA LEU A 31 -2.99 -2.28 13.70
C LEU A 31 -1.97 -3.21 14.36
N ASN A 32 -2.09 -4.53 14.20
CA ASN A 32 -1.14 -5.49 14.75
C ASN A 32 0.14 -5.64 13.91
N ASN A 33 0.45 -4.67 13.05
CA ASN A 33 1.62 -4.61 12.17
C ASN A 33 1.68 -5.70 11.07
N THR A 34 0.62 -6.50 10.92
CA THR A 34 0.60 -7.60 9.94
C THR A 34 -0.22 -7.27 8.70
N ILE A 35 0.12 -7.96 7.61
CA ILE A 35 -0.72 -8.07 6.42
C ILE A 35 -1.19 -9.51 6.30
N ARG A 36 -2.44 -9.73 5.89
CA ARG A 36 -2.97 -11.07 5.62
C ARG A 36 -3.51 -11.15 4.20
N ILE A 37 -3.34 -12.31 3.59
CA ILE A 37 -3.89 -12.67 2.29
C ILE A 37 -5.03 -13.66 2.54
N TRP A 38 -6.16 -13.47 1.88
CA TRP A 38 -7.35 -14.30 2.01
C TRP A 38 -7.75 -14.82 0.64
N ASP A 39 -8.23 -16.05 0.60
CA ASP A 39 -8.96 -16.58 -0.54
C ASP A 39 -10.37 -15.98 -0.54
N ALA A 40 -10.71 -15.26 -1.60
CA ALA A 40 -11.97 -14.52 -1.67
C ALA A 40 -13.20 -15.43 -1.78
N ALA A 41 -13.03 -16.64 -2.34
CA ALA A 41 -14.12 -17.58 -2.53
C ALA A 41 -14.34 -18.46 -1.29
N ALA A 42 -13.25 -18.97 -0.71
CA ALA A 42 -13.29 -19.83 0.46
C ALA A 42 -13.46 -19.04 1.77
N GLY A 43 -13.08 -17.77 1.80
CA GLY A 43 -13.11 -16.96 3.02
C GLY A 43 -12.09 -17.40 4.06
N THR A 44 -10.98 -17.98 3.62
CA THR A 44 -9.92 -18.50 4.50
C THR A 44 -8.60 -17.77 4.25
N GLN A 45 -7.74 -17.74 5.27
CA GLN A 45 -6.42 -17.15 5.11
C GLN A 45 -5.52 -18.03 4.24
N VAL A 46 -4.78 -17.40 3.33
CA VAL A 46 -3.72 -18.02 2.53
C VAL A 46 -2.39 -17.78 3.21
N GLY A 47 -1.69 -18.86 3.54
CA GLY A 47 -0.36 -18.81 4.16
C GLY A 47 -0.36 -18.19 5.56
N VAL A 48 0.81 -17.73 6.00
CA VAL A 48 1.00 -17.04 7.28
C VAL A 48 0.89 -15.52 7.11
N PRO A 49 0.61 -14.76 8.18
CA PRO A 49 0.62 -13.30 8.11
C PRO A 49 1.98 -12.77 7.65
N LEU A 50 1.99 -11.78 6.76
CA LEU A 50 3.21 -11.11 6.34
C LEU A 50 3.67 -10.20 7.47
N GLN A 51 4.87 -10.46 7.98
CA GLN A 51 5.47 -9.75 9.10
C GLN A 51 6.75 -9.04 8.66
N GLY A 52 7.00 -7.87 9.25
CA GLY A 52 8.22 -7.10 9.01
C GLY A 52 8.06 -5.63 9.37
N HIS A 53 6.88 -5.05 9.18
CA HIS A 53 6.57 -3.72 9.69
C HIS A 53 6.65 -3.70 11.21
N THR A 54 7.16 -2.60 11.77
CA THR A 54 7.33 -2.43 13.23
C THR A 54 6.25 -1.56 13.86
N ASP A 55 5.30 -1.10 13.07
CA ASP A 55 4.13 -0.32 13.46
C ASP A 55 2.99 -0.62 12.47
N LEU A 56 1.79 -0.11 12.73
CA LEU A 56 0.57 -0.47 12.03
C LEU A 56 0.68 -0.35 10.51
N VAL A 57 -0.02 -1.23 9.80
CA VAL A 57 -0.09 -1.21 8.34
C VAL A 57 -1.34 -0.44 7.91
N ARG A 58 -1.13 0.81 7.53
CA ARG A 58 -2.22 1.74 7.26
C ARG A 58 -2.85 1.54 5.88
N SER A 59 -2.06 1.12 4.89
CA SER A 59 -2.50 1.02 3.51
C SER A 59 -1.84 -0.17 2.82
N VAL A 60 -2.61 -0.88 2.00
CA VAL A 60 -2.15 -1.98 1.14
C VAL A 60 -2.64 -1.77 -0.29
N ALA A 61 -1.84 -2.21 -1.26
CA ALA A 61 -2.20 -2.26 -2.68
C ALA A 61 -1.66 -3.55 -3.31
N VAL A 62 -2.29 -4.01 -4.39
CA VAL A 62 -1.91 -5.23 -5.11
C VAL A 62 -1.54 -4.85 -6.54
N SER A 63 -0.41 -5.37 -7.03
CA SER A 63 -0.02 -5.18 -8.43
C SER A 63 -1.07 -5.73 -9.38
N PRO A 64 -1.23 -5.15 -10.58
CA PRO A 64 -2.21 -5.61 -11.59
C PRO A 64 -2.09 -7.10 -11.95
N ASN A 65 -0.87 -7.64 -11.97
CA ASN A 65 -0.61 -9.06 -12.22
C ASN A 65 -0.79 -9.97 -10.99
N GLY A 66 -1.18 -9.42 -9.84
CA GLY A 66 -1.39 -10.14 -8.59
C GLY A 66 -0.13 -10.62 -7.87
N LYS A 67 1.07 -10.43 -8.41
CA LYS A 67 2.32 -11.04 -7.89
C LYS A 67 3.01 -10.24 -6.79
N ARG A 68 2.66 -8.96 -6.63
CA ARG A 68 3.24 -8.08 -5.63
C ARG A 68 2.16 -7.45 -4.78
N ILE A 69 2.43 -7.38 -3.49
CA ILE A 69 1.67 -6.57 -2.54
C ILE A 69 2.58 -5.43 -2.09
N VAL A 70 2.01 -4.24 -1.97
CA VAL A 70 2.71 -3.06 -1.46
C VAL A 70 2.00 -2.59 -0.22
N SER A 71 2.74 -2.24 0.82
CA SER A 71 2.19 -1.76 2.08
C SER A 71 2.87 -0.50 2.57
N GLY A 72 2.08 0.44 3.09
CA GLY A 72 2.57 1.63 3.80
C GLY A 72 2.24 1.57 5.28
N SER A 73 3.21 1.92 6.13
CA SER A 73 3.12 1.79 7.59
C SER A 73 3.50 3.07 8.33
N TYR A 74 3.09 3.12 9.59
CA TYR A 74 3.51 4.13 10.56
C TYR A 74 4.98 4.00 10.97
N ASP A 75 5.62 2.87 10.66
CA ASP A 75 7.08 2.73 10.79
C ASP A 75 7.86 3.57 9.76
N ARG A 76 7.13 4.36 8.96
CA ARG A 76 7.61 5.32 7.94
C ARG A 76 8.23 4.64 6.72
N THR A 77 8.03 3.32 6.59
CA THR A 77 8.50 2.55 5.45
C THR A 77 7.37 2.11 4.57
N ILE A 78 7.73 1.80 3.33
CA ILE A 78 6.91 1.01 2.42
C ILE A 78 7.60 -0.33 2.24
N ARG A 79 6.84 -1.41 2.13
CA ARG A 79 7.37 -2.75 1.86
C ARG A 79 6.69 -3.35 0.65
N ILE A 80 7.47 -4.14 -0.09
CA ILE A 80 7.01 -4.92 -1.23
C ILE A 80 7.06 -6.39 -0.81
N TRP A 81 6.02 -7.14 -1.10
CA TRP A 81 5.90 -8.54 -0.77
C TRP A 81 5.62 -9.34 -2.02
N ASP A 82 6.22 -10.52 -2.10
CA ASP A 82 5.82 -11.53 -3.07
C ASP A 82 4.52 -12.17 -2.59
N ALA A 83 3.47 -12.07 -3.40
CA ALA A 83 2.14 -12.53 -3.02
C ALA A 83 2.01 -14.07 -3.02
N GLU A 84 2.91 -14.77 -3.69
CA GLU A 84 2.91 -16.23 -3.78
C GLU A 84 3.65 -16.85 -2.60
N THR A 85 4.86 -16.35 -2.31
CA THR A 85 5.68 -16.89 -1.21
C THR A 85 5.38 -16.26 0.15
N GLY A 86 4.75 -15.08 0.17
CA GLY A 86 4.56 -14.30 1.38
C GLY A 86 5.85 -13.69 1.94
N THR A 87 6.93 -13.65 1.16
CA THR A 87 8.21 -13.09 1.60
C THR A 87 8.36 -11.64 1.16
N GLN A 88 9.06 -10.83 1.96
CA GLN A 88 9.43 -9.48 1.53
C GLN A 88 10.38 -9.53 0.33
N VAL A 89 10.16 -8.63 -0.63
CA VAL A 89 11.02 -8.42 -1.80
C VAL A 89 11.91 -7.21 -1.51
N GLY A 90 13.22 -7.44 -1.42
CA GLY A 90 14.21 -6.40 -1.15
C GLY A 90 14.11 -5.80 0.25
N GLU A 91 14.79 -4.68 0.45
CA GLU A 91 14.77 -3.92 1.70
C GLU A 91 13.53 -3.00 1.78
N PRO A 92 13.11 -2.58 2.99
CA PRO A 92 12.05 -1.59 3.13
C PRO A 92 12.41 -0.29 2.40
N LEU A 93 11.46 0.29 1.68
CA LEU A 93 11.65 1.55 0.98
C LEU A 93 11.65 2.68 2.02
N LYS A 94 12.83 3.28 2.22
CA LYS A 94 13.07 4.33 3.21
C LYS A 94 13.21 5.68 2.50
N GLY A 95 12.65 6.71 3.12
CA GLY A 95 12.80 8.08 2.65
C GLY A 95 11.80 9.03 3.30
N HIS A 96 10.57 8.56 3.56
CA HIS A 96 9.61 9.32 4.33
C HIS A 96 10.10 9.55 5.76
N THR A 97 9.92 10.77 6.26
CA THR A 97 10.35 11.15 7.62
C THR A 97 9.22 11.08 8.64
N ASN A 98 8.01 10.73 8.19
CA ASN A 98 6.82 10.55 9.01
C ASN A 98 5.95 9.40 8.46
N LEU A 99 4.85 9.11 9.14
CA LEU A 99 3.94 7.98 8.86
C LEU A 99 3.54 7.91 7.38
N VAL A 100 3.53 6.71 6.79
CA VAL A 100 2.99 6.49 5.44
C VAL A 100 1.50 6.19 5.54
N TRP A 101 0.67 7.08 4.98
CA TRP A 101 -0.78 7.00 5.09
C TRP A 101 -1.43 6.24 3.95
N SER A 102 -0.85 6.31 2.76
CA SER A 102 -1.44 5.75 1.56
C SER A 102 -0.36 5.27 0.60
N VAL A 103 -0.59 4.12 -0.01
CA VAL A 103 0.21 3.59 -1.13
C VAL A 103 -0.70 3.24 -2.30
N ALA A 104 -0.17 3.40 -3.51
CA ALA A 104 -0.79 2.96 -4.75
C ALA A 104 0.29 2.34 -5.66
N ILE A 105 -0.11 1.43 -6.54
CA ILE A 105 0.76 0.83 -7.56
C ILE A 105 0.23 1.18 -8.94
N SER A 106 1.13 1.47 -9.88
CA SER A 106 0.75 1.87 -11.23
C SER A 106 0.10 0.72 -12.01
N PRO A 107 -0.72 1.03 -13.02
CA PRO A 107 -1.38 0.02 -13.86
C PRO A 107 -0.43 -0.89 -14.65
N ASP A 108 0.82 -0.47 -14.87
CA ASP A 108 1.88 -1.32 -15.45
C ASP A 108 2.66 -2.10 -14.39
N GLY A 109 2.38 -1.89 -13.10
CA GLY A 109 3.04 -2.52 -11.96
C GLY A 109 4.46 -2.01 -11.66
N LYS A 110 4.96 -1.02 -12.39
CA LYS A 110 6.37 -0.60 -12.34
C LYS A 110 6.66 0.49 -11.32
N ARG A 111 5.65 1.24 -10.90
CA ARG A 111 5.80 2.37 -9.98
C ARG A 111 4.91 2.20 -8.76
N ILE A 112 5.45 2.58 -7.62
CA ILE A 112 4.72 2.73 -6.38
C ILE A 112 4.65 4.22 -6.06
N VAL A 113 3.50 4.69 -5.62
CA VAL A 113 3.32 6.06 -5.13
C VAL A 113 2.88 6.02 -3.69
N SER A 114 3.47 6.86 -2.86
CA SER A 114 3.16 6.94 -1.43
C SER A 114 2.89 8.37 -0.97
N GLY A 115 1.89 8.53 -0.11
CA GLY A 115 1.59 9.78 0.60
C GLY A 115 1.89 9.65 2.10
N SER A 116 2.49 10.68 2.70
CA SER A 116 2.96 10.64 4.08
C SER A 116 2.57 11.88 4.91
N GLY A 117 2.64 11.72 6.23
CA GLY A 117 2.58 12.80 7.20
C GLY A 117 3.79 13.74 7.17
N ASP A 118 4.78 13.50 6.31
CA ASP A 118 5.87 14.44 6.03
C ASP A 118 5.50 15.49 4.97
N ASN A 119 4.23 15.51 4.58
CA ASN A 119 3.61 16.40 3.59
C ASN A 119 4.10 16.17 2.15
N THR A 120 4.82 15.08 1.89
CA THR A 120 5.32 14.74 0.56
C THR A 120 4.61 13.54 -0.05
N ILE A 121 4.69 13.47 -1.37
CA ILE A 121 4.42 12.27 -2.14
C ILE A 121 5.74 11.78 -2.70
N ARG A 122 5.97 10.47 -2.68
CA ARG A 122 7.16 9.85 -3.29
C ARG A 122 6.77 8.83 -4.32
N ILE A 123 7.60 8.71 -5.35
CA ILE A 123 7.47 7.71 -6.41
C ILE A 123 8.65 6.77 -6.28
N TRP A 124 8.39 5.48 -6.38
CA TRP A 124 9.39 4.42 -6.24
C TRP A 124 9.32 3.51 -7.45
N ASP A 125 10.48 3.04 -7.88
CA ASP A 125 10.59 1.97 -8.85
C ASP A 125 10.32 0.64 -8.13
N ALA A 126 9.30 -0.09 -8.60
CA ALA A 126 8.80 -1.28 -7.91
C ALA A 126 9.73 -2.49 -8.05
N GLU A 127 10.67 -2.47 -8.99
CA GLU A 127 11.60 -3.57 -9.25
C GLU A 127 12.89 -3.41 -8.45
N THR A 128 13.42 -2.19 -8.41
CA THR A 128 14.68 -1.87 -7.73
C THR A 128 14.49 -1.40 -6.29
N GLY A 129 13.28 -0.95 -5.93
CA GLY A 129 13.00 -0.32 -4.63
C GLY A 129 13.66 1.04 -4.45
N THR A 130 14.09 1.69 -5.54
CA THR A 130 14.73 3.01 -5.50
C THR A 130 13.70 4.12 -5.69
N GLN A 131 13.96 5.28 -5.09
CA GLN A 131 13.10 6.44 -5.30
C GLN A 131 13.33 7.04 -6.69
N VAL A 132 12.25 7.33 -7.40
CA VAL A 132 12.27 7.99 -8.71
C VAL A 132 12.12 9.49 -8.52
N GLY A 133 13.21 10.22 -8.76
CA GLY A 133 13.24 11.68 -8.67
C GLY A 133 13.10 12.21 -7.23
N GLU A 134 12.91 13.53 -7.13
CA GLU A 134 12.71 14.21 -5.84
C GLU A 134 11.28 14.02 -5.31
N PRO A 135 11.06 14.09 -3.98
CA PRO A 135 9.71 14.08 -3.42
C PRO A 135 8.86 15.21 -4.00
N LEU A 136 7.61 14.90 -4.33
CA LEU A 136 6.66 15.92 -4.79
C LEU A 136 6.22 16.77 -3.59
N ARG A 137 6.57 18.05 -3.64
CA ARG A 137 6.29 19.02 -2.58
C ARG A 137 5.21 19.99 -3.02
N GLY A 138 4.38 20.39 -2.06
CA GLY A 138 3.37 21.43 -2.26
C GLY A 138 2.25 21.38 -1.21
N HIS A 139 1.93 20.19 -0.70
CA HIS A 139 1.05 20.08 0.45
C HIS A 139 1.69 20.67 1.71
N THR A 140 0.87 21.30 2.55
CA THR A 140 1.32 21.93 3.81
C THR A 140 0.89 21.14 5.06
N SER A 141 0.23 20.00 4.86
CA SER A 141 -0.14 19.05 5.90
C SER A 141 -0.18 17.62 5.34
N TYR A 142 -0.56 16.65 6.17
CA TYR A 142 -0.42 15.23 5.89
C TYR A 142 -1.10 14.82 4.59
N VAL A 143 -0.37 14.10 3.73
CA VAL A 143 -0.95 13.51 2.52
C VAL A 143 -1.63 12.21 2.90
N MET A 144 -2.95 12.20 2.86
CA MET A 144 -3.78 11.12 3.40
C MET A 144 -4.14 10.05 2.39
N SER A 145 -4.15 10.42 1.11
CA SER A 145 -4.55 9.53 0.02
C SER A 145 -3.78 9.88 -1.23
N VAL A 146 -3.36 8.86 -1.96
CA VAL A 146 -2.79 8.95 -3.29
C VAL A 146 -3.50 7.98 -4.23
N ALA A 147 -3.66 8.39 -5.49
CA ALA A 147 -4.16 7.55 -6.57
C ALA A 147 -3.34 7.80 -7.83
N ILE A 148 -3.22 6.77 -8.68
CA ILE A 148 -2.55 6.85 -9.98
C ILE A 148 -3.62 6.74 -11.07
N SER A 149 -3.54 7.57 -12.11
CA SER A 149 -4.46 7.48 -13.24
C SER A 149 -4.34 6.13 -13.97
N PRO A 150 -5.41 5.65 -14.64
CA PRO A 150 -5.37 4.37 -15.38
C PRO A 150 -4.33 4.32 -16.51
N ASP A 151 -3.90 5.47 -17.05
CA ASP A 151 -2.82 5.56 -18.03
C ASP A 151 -1.42 5.65 -17.40
N GLY A 152 -1.33 5.70 -16.07
CA GLY A 152 -0.08 5.78 -15.30
C GLY A 152 0.62 7.15 -15.35
N LYS A 153 0.05 8.17 -16.01
CA LYS A 153 0.74 9.44 -16.27
C LYS A 153 0.52 10.53 -15.23
N ARG A 154 -0.46 10.34 -14.35
CA ARG A 154 -0.86 11.33 -13.34
C ARG A 154 -0.98 10.70 -11.96
N ILE A 155 -0.65 11.49 -10.97
CA ILE A 155 -0.90 11.19 -9.55
C ILE A 155 -1.92 12.20 -9.04
N PHE A 156 -2.90 11.74 -8.28
CA PHE A 156 -3.83 12.58 -7.55
C PHE A 156 -3.62 12.38 -6.05
N SER A 157 -3.56 13.46 -5.28
CA SER A 157 -3.37 13.41 -3.84
C SER A 157 -4.38 14.25 -3.09
N GLY A 158 -4.76 13.80 -1.89
CA GLY A 158 -5.59 14.55 -0.94
C GLY A 158 -4.87 14.72 0.39
N SER A 159 -5.01 15.88 1.03
CA SER A 159 -4.27 16.24 2.25
C SER A 159 -5.14 16.89 3.33
N TYR A 160 -4.66 16.81 4.58
CA TYR A 160 -5.20 17.57 5.72
C TYR A 160 -5.11 19.09 5.54
N ASP A 161 -4.35 19.58 4.55
CA ASP A 161 -4.32 21.01 4.21
C ASP A 161 -5.58 21.51 3.50
N ARG A 162 -6.59 20.64 3.36
CA ARG A 162 -7.88 20.88 2.71
C ARG A 162 -7.78 21.07 1.20
N THR A 163 -6.70 20.58 0.58
CA THR A 163 -6.51 20.60 -0.87
C THR A 163 -6.36 19.20 -1.44
N ALA A 164 -6.74 19.07 -2.71
CA ALA A 164 -6.33 17.97 -3.56
C ALA A 164 -5.43 18.51 -4.68
N ARG A 165 -4.45 17.72 -5.12
CA ARG A 165 -3.46 18.14 -6.13
C ARG A 165 -3.28 17.08 -7.20
N LEU A 166 -3.05 17.54 -8.42
CA LEU A 166 -2.74 16.71 -9.58
C LEU A 166 -1.26 16.91 -9.96
N TRP A 167 -0.56 15.80 -10.18
CA TRP A 167 0.87 15.78 -10.48
C TRP A 167 1.14 14.94 -11.72
N ASN A 168 2.27 15.18 -12.38
CA ASN A 168 2.81 14.25 -13.37
C ASN A 168 3.54 13.12 -12.63
N ALA A 169 3.34 11.89 -13.10
CA ALA A 169 3.99 10.69 -12.57
C ALA A 169 5.39 10.49 -13.17
#